data_AF-A0A3D5JTV1-F1
#
_entry.id   AF-A0A3D5JTV1-F1
#
_cell.length_a   1.000
_cell.length_b   1.000
_cell.length_c   1.000
_cell.angle_alpha   90.00
_cell.angle_beta   90.00
_cell.angle_gamma   90.00
#
_symmetry.space_group_name_H-M   'P 1'
#
loop_
_entity.id
_entity.type
_entity.pdbx_description
1 polymer ?
#
loop_
_entity_poly.entity_id
_entity_poly.type
_entity_poly.pdbx_seq_one_letter_code
_entity_poly.pdbx_strand_id
1 'polypeptide(L)'
;MAWLLSFPALLLVGLLTAAPASAARPANALRHGDIAAADSFRAAYAPDAIAAARTPLDPANVPASLRGLVPLAEHWGIGDDVLREMLQEAESPAKKKALADAVNPHNAAITAWLDSWAQGEPMSDEAAAFMYMQQGLDEMGLFQTR
;
A
#
# COMPACT_ATOMS: atom_id res chain seq x y z
N MET A 1 -55.02 42.64 -53.86
CA MET A 1 -53.55 42.54 -53.86
C MET A 1 -52.98 43.80 -53.25
N ALA A 2 -51.86 43.70 -52.52
CA ALA A 2 -51.13 44.71 -51.75
C ALA A 2 -51.59 44.87 -50.29
N TRP A 3 -50.77 44.28 -49.41
CA TRP A 3 -50.89 44.16 -47.97
C TRP A 3 -50.37 45.42 -47.25
N LEU A 4 -51.06 45.81 -46.18
CA LEU A 4 -50.69 46.83 -45.18
C LEU A 4 -50.21 46.12 -43.91
N LEU A 5 -48.93 46.17 -43.56
CA LEU A 5 -48.40 45.89 -42.21
C LEU A 5 -47.07 46.68 -42.09
N SER A 6 -47.05 47.90 -41.57
CA SER A 6 -46.94 48.30 -40.15
C SER A 6 -45.79 47.62 -39.40
N PHE A 7 -44.72 48.41 -39.16
CA PHE A 7 -43.61 48.13 -38.23
C PHE A 7 -44.10 48.08 -36.78
N PRO A 8 -43.42 47.34 -35.89
CA PRO A 8 -42.55 48.07 -34.96
C PRO A 8 -41.21 47.39 -34.67
N ALA A 9 -40.25 48.24 -34.32
CA ALA A 9 -38.96 47.89 -33.76
C ALA A 9 -39.12 47.11 -32.44
N LEU A 10 -38.31 46.07 -32.25
CA LEU A 10 -37.99 45.56 -30.93
C LEU A 10 -36.48 45.40 -30.80
N LEU A 11 -35.88 46.35 -30.09
CA LEU A 11 -34.54 46.26 -29.51
C LEU A 11 -34.57 45.15 -28.45
N LEU A 12 -33.88 44.04 -28.67
CA LEU A 12 -33.69 43.00 -27.66
C LEU A 12 -32.24 43.09 -27.15
N VAL A 13 -32.04 43.93 -26.13
CA VAL A 13 -30.86 43.88 -25.27
C VAL A 13 -30.99 42.63 -24.41
N GLY A 14 -30.35 41.55 -24.83
CA GLY A 14 -30.21 40.35 -24.00
C GLY A 14 -29.24 40.64 -22.86
N LEU A 15 -29.80 40.79 -21.65
CA LEU A 15 -29.06 40.91 -20.40
C LEU A 15 -28.29 39.59 -20.16
N LEU A 16 -26.97 39.60 -20.31
CA LEU A 16 -26.10 38.51 -19.85
C LEU A 16 -26.14 38.48 -18.32
N THR A 17 -27.01 37.62 -17.75
CA THR A 17 -26.92 37.27 -16.34
C THR A 17 -25.76 36.28 -16.18
N ALA A 18 -24.57 36.79 -15.88
CA ALA A 18 -23.50 35.97 -15.32
C ALA A 18 -23.95 35.52 -13.93
N ALA A 19 -24.44 34.28 -13.82
CA ALA A 19 -24.58 33.63 -12.52
C ALA A 19 -23.18 33.49 -11.90
N PRO A 20 -22.98 33.75 -10.59
CA PRO A 20 -21.71 33.46 -9.97
C PRO A 20 -21.51 31.94 -10.03
N ALA A 21 -20.43 31.51 -10.66
CA ALA A 21 -19.94 30.15 -10.52
C ALA A 21 -19.50 29.98 -9.06
N SER A 22 -20.45 29.66 -8.18
CA SER A 22 -20.13 29.07 -6.89
C SER A 22 -19.51 27.72 -7.21
N ALA A 23 -18.18 27.65 -7.24
CA ALA A 23 -17.47 26.40 -7.35
C ALA A 23 -17.98 25.47 -6.24
N ALA A 24 -18.80 24.49 -6.61
CA ALA A 24 -19.25 23.48 -5.67
C ALA A 24 -17.99 22.77 -5.16
N ARG A 25 -17.77 22.82 -3.84
CA ARG A 25 -16.69 22.10 -3.18
C ARG A 25 -16.87 20.61 -3.51
N PRO A 26 -15.84 19.87 -3.97
CA PRO A 26 -16.01 18.45 -4.28
C PRO A 26 -16.51 17.73 -3.02
N ALA A 27 -17.51 16.87 -3.18
CA ALA A 27 -18.23 16.22 -2.08
C ALA A 27 -17.34 15.38 -1.14
N ASN A 28 -16.10 15.10 -1.54
CA ASN A 28 -15.11 14.32 -0.80
C ASN A 28 -13.80 15.10 -0.55
N ALA A 29 -13.88 16.33 -0.06
CA ALA A 29 -12.70 16.94 0.54
C ALA A 29 -12.45 16.30 1.91
N LEU A 30 -11.55 15.31 1.96
CA LEU A 30 -11.07 14.73 3.22
C LEU A 30 -10.61 15.87 4.16
N ARG A 31 -11.07 15.83 5.41
CA ARG A 31 -10.62 16.74 6.45
C ARG A 31 -9.42 16.15 7.17
N HIS A 32 -8.61 17.01 7.77
CA HIS A 32 -7.56 16.53 8.67
C HIS A 32 -8.18 15.71 9.80
N GLY A 33 -7.70 14.47 9.97
CA GLY A 33 -8.25 13.51 10.94
C GLY A 33 -9.29 12.55 10.36
N ASP A 34 -9.73 12.72 9.11
CA ASP A 34 -10.55 11.73 8.43
C ASP A 34 -9.67 10.52 8.06
N ILE A 35 -9.87 9.40 8.75
CA ILE A 35 -9.20 8.13 8.48
C ILE A 35 -10.28 7.10 8.13
N ALA A 36 -10.13 6.44 6.98
CA ALA A 36 -11.04 5.36 6.61
C ALA A 36 -10.85 4.15 7.54
N ALA A 37 -11.90 3.34 7.70
CA ALA A 37 -11.79 2.08 8.42
C ALA A 37 -10.83 1.11 7.71
N ALA A 38 -10.11 0.27 8.45
CA ALA A 38 -9.18 -0.74 7.92
C ALA A 38 -9.85 -1.63 6.84
N ASP A 39 -11.10 -2.06 7.09
CA ASP A 39 -11.89 -2.86 6.15
C ASP A 39 -12.08 -2.18 4.78
N SER A 40 -12.09 -0.84 4.74
CA SER A 40 -12.23 -0.10 3.49
C SER A 40 -10.97 -0.21 2.63
N PHE A 41 -9.78 -0.25 3.24
CA PHE A 41 -8.52 -0.50 2.53
C PHE A 41 -8.47 -1.94 2.05
N ARG A 42 -8.86 -2.89 2.90
CA ARG A 42 -8.92 -4.32 2.53
C ARG A 42 -9.82 -4.59 1.33
N ALA A 43 -11.01 -3.97 1.31
CA ALA A 43 -11.97 -4.12 0.22
C ALA A 43 -11.50 -3.52 -1.12
N ALA A 44 -10.47 -2.66 -1.11
CA ALA A 44 -9.93 -2.04 -2.31
C ALA A 44 -8.91 -2.93 -3.05
N TYR A 45 -8.37 -3.97 -2.41
CA TYR A 45 -7.39 -4.85 -3.04
C TYR A 45 -8.03 -5.84 -4.02
N ALA A 46 -7.30 -6.11 -5.11
CA ALA A 46 -7.65 -7.15 -6.06
C ALA A 46 -7.47 -8.56 -5.44
N PRO A 47 -8.17 -9.59 -5.94
CA PRO A 47 -8.05 -10.97 -5.43
C PRO A 47 -6.61 -11.53 -5.46
N ASP A 48 -5.77 -11.04 -6.35
CA ASP A 48 -4.37 -11.46 -6.55
C ASP A 48 -3.34 -10.52 -5.90
N ALA A 49 -3.79 -9.52 -5.12
CA ALA A 49 -2.91 -8.48 -4.58
C ALA A 49 -1.76 -9.02 -3.71
N ILE A 50 -1.99 -10.08 -2.93
CA ILE A 50 -0.93 -10.75 -2.15
C ILE A 50 0.18 -11.28 -3.08
N ALA A 51 -0.19 -11.90 -4.19
CA ALA A 51 0.79 -12.44 -5.13
C ALA A 51 1.54 -11.32 -5.85
N ALA A 52 0.83 -10.24 -6.21
CA ALA A 52 1.42 -9.07 -6.86
C ALA A 52 2.36 -8.26 -5.94
N ALA A 53 2.15 -8.31 -4.63
CA ALA A 53 2.99 -7.61 -3.65
C ALA A 53 4.31 -8.33 -3.33
N ARG A 54 4.52 -9.54 -3.86
CA ARG A 54 5.78 -10.26 -3.69
C ARG A 54 6.83 -9.71 -4.65
N THR A 55 7.97 -9.33 -4.09
CA THR A 55 9.12 -8.86 -4.86
C THR A 55 10.11 -10.01 -5.04
N PRO A 56 10.45 -10.40 -6.28
CA PRO A 56 11.58 -11.29 -6.54
C PRO A 56 12.87 -10.64 -6.02
N LEU A 57 13.69 -11.40 -5.31
CA LEU A 57 14.90 -10.90 -4.66
C LEU A 57 16.15 -11.43 -5.35
N ASP A 58 17.23 -10.65 -5.37
CA ASP A 58 18.54 -11.13 -5.81
C ASP A 58 19.34 -11.68 -4.61
N PRO A 59 19.60 -13.00 -4.53
CA PRO A 59 20.39 -13.57 -3.44
C PRO A 59 21.82 -13.01 -3.35
N ALA A 60 22.36 -12.41 -4.42
CA ALA A 60 23.68 -11.78 -4.41
C ALA A 60 23.71 -10.54 -3.48
N ASN A 61 22.59 -9.85 -3.32
CA ASN A 61 22.42 -8.69 -2.43
C ASN A 61 22.17 -9.08 -0.97
N VAL A 62 21.96 -10.37 -0.69
CA VAL A 62 21.73 -10.90 0.66
C VAL A 62 23.04 -11.47 1.23
N PRO A 63 23.36 -11.22 2.52
CA PRO A 63 24.49 -11.83 3.19
C PRO A 63 24.51 -13.36 3.02
N ALA A 64 25.68 -13.94 2.77
CA ALA A 64 25.79 -15.36 2.40
C ALA A 64 25.13 -16.32 3.40
N SER A 65 25.17 -16.01 4.70
CA SER A 65 24.53 -16.79 5.77
C SER A 65 23.00 -16.69 5.79
N LEU A 66 22.41 -15.69 5.14
CA LEU A 66 20.97 -15.43 5.11
C LEU A 66 20.32 -15.80 3.78
N ARG A 67 21.09 -16.09 2.72
CA ARG A 67 20.57 -16.42 1.38
C ARG A 67 19.57 -17.57 1.37
N GLY A 68 19.71 -18.53 2.28
CA GLY A 68 18.76 -19.64 2.42
C GLY A 68 17.34 -19.20 2.80
N LEU A 69 17.17 -17.99 3.35
CA LEU A 69 15.89 -17.42 3.72
C LEU A 69 15.25 -16.60 2.60
N VAL A 70 15.92 -16.39 1.45
CA VAL A 70 15.38 -15.57 0.35
C VAL A 70 13.98 -16.02 -0.09
N PRO A 71 13.70 -17.32 -0.34
CA PRO A 71 12.35 -17.73 -0.72
C PRO A 71 11.28 -17.44 0.36
N LEU A 72 11.68 -17.41 1.63
CA LEU A 72 10.78 -17.04 2.72
C LEU A 72 10.55 -15.53 2.73
N ALA A 73 11.59 -14.72 2.53
CA ALA A 73 11.47 -13.26 2.44
C ALA A 73 10.63 -12.84 1.22
N GLU A 74 10.75 -13.49 0.07
CA GLU A 74 9.89 -13.25 -1.11
C GLU A 74 8.42 -13.56 -0.81
N HIS A 75 8.15 -14.59 0.00
CA HIS A 75 6.78 -15.02 0.30
C HIS A 75 6.13 -14.19 1.41
N TRP A 76 6.87 -13.92 2.49
CA TRP A 76 6.38 -13.35 3.75
C TRP A 76 6.79 -11.89 3.97
N GLY A 77 7.78 -11.39 3.24
CA GLY A 77 8.33 -10.03 3.34
C GLY A 77 7.51 -8.95 2.63
N ILE A 78 6.18 -9.02 2.75
CA ILE A 78 5.27 -8.03 2.15
C ILE A 78 5.28 -6.77 3.01
N GLY A 79 5.57 -5.61 2.40
CA GLY A 79 5.68 -4.33 3.11
C GLY A 79 4.35 -3.70 3.52
N ASP A 80 3.32 -3.87 2.70
CA ASP A 80 1.97 -3.41 2.98
C ASP A 80 1.35 -4.22 4.14
N ASP A 81 0.92 -3.53 5.19
CA ASP A 81 0.43 -4.14 6.42
C ASP A 81 -0.92 -4.84 6.24
N VAL A 82 -1.83 -4.28 5.44
CA VAL A 82 -3.11 -4.92 5.10
C VAL A 82 -2.87 -6.21 4.33
N LEU A 83 -2.02 -6.20 3.31
CA LEU A 83 -1.71 -7.41 2.54
C LEU A 83 -0.95 -8.45 3.36
N ARG A 84 -0.06 -8.02 4.26
CA ARG A 84 0.65 -8.90 5.18
C ARG A 84 -0.31 -9.57 6.17
N GLU A 85 -1.26 -8.83 6.75
CA GLU A 85 -2.34 -9.40 7.58
C GLU A 85 -3.19 -10.40 6.80
N MET A 86 -3.62 -10.06 5.57
CA MET A 86 -4.39 -10.96 4.71
C MET A 86 -3.63 -12.26 4.40
N LEU A 87 -2.32 -12.19 4.13
CA LEU A 87 -1.48 -13.38 3.94
C LEU A 87 -1.43 -14.22 5.22
N GLN A 88 -1.22 -13.58 6.37
CA GLN A 88 -1.20 -14.28 7.65
C GLN A 88 -2.53 -14.99 7.90
N GLU A 89 -3.67 -14.35 7.72
CA GLU A 89 -4.98 -15.00 7.89
C GLU A 89 -5.21 -16.18 6.93
N ALA A 90 -4.77 -16.05 5.68
CA ALA A 90 -4.94 -17.08 4.66
C ALA A 90 -4.06 -18.32 4.90
N GLU A 91 -2.94 -18.18 5.61
CA GLU A 91 -1.97 -19.25 5.79
C GLU A 91 -2.22 -20.12 7.03
N SER A 92 -1.91 -21.41 6.91
CA SER A 92 -2.16 -22.37 7.98
C SER A 92 -1.23 -22.16 9.18
N PRO A 93 -1.66 -22.53 10.40
CA PRO A 93 -0.79 -22.49 11.58
C PRO A 93 0.53 -23.26 11.41
N ALA A 94 0.50 -24.36 10.65
CA ALA A 94 1.70 -25.16 10.37
C ALA A 94 2.73 -24.38 9.52
N LYS A 95 2.28 -23.61 8.52
CA LYS A 95 3.17 -22.78 7.70
C LYS A 95 3.73 -21.59 8.48
N LYS A 96 2.91 -20.94 9.31
CA LYS A 96 3.37 -19.88 10.23
C LYS A 96 4.43 -20.40 11.20
N LYS A 97 4.21 -21.59 11.75
CA LYS A 97 5.20 -22.25 12.60
C LYS A 97 6.49 -22.57 11.84
N ALA A 98 6.39 -23.10 10.61
CA ALA A 98 7.54 -23.40 9.78
C ALA A 98 8.36 -22.14 9.45
N LEU A 99 7.71 -21.01 9.18
CA LEU A 99 8.38 -19.71 9.05
C LEU A 99 9.14 -19.36 10.34
N ALA A 100 8.46 -19.40 11.49
CA ALA A 100 9.06 -19.04 12.77
C ALA A 100 10.26 -19.93 13.12
N ASP A 101 10.15 -21.25 12.92
CA ASP A 101 11.22 -22.21 13.16
C ASP A 101 12.44 -21.93 12.26
N ALA A 102 12.20 -21.53 11.01
CA ALA A 102 13.25 -21.26 10.04
C ALA A 102 13.94 -19.90 10.27
N VAL A 103 13.20 -18.86 10.66
CA VAL A 103 13.71 -17.48 10.72
C VAL A 103 14.25 -17.10 12.10
N ASN A 104 13.62 -17.55 13.19
CA ASN A 104 14.03 -17.17 14.55
C ASN A 104 15.51 -17.42 14.88
N PRO A 105 16.15 -18.52 14.43
CA PRO A 105 17.59 -18.73 14.63
C PRO A 105 18.49 -17.67 13.98
N HIS A 106 17.97 -16.90 13.03
CA HIS A 106 18.69 -15.89 12.26
C HIS A 106 18.33 -14.45 12.64
N ASN A 107 17.38 -14.23 13.56
CA ASN A 107 16.87 -12.90 13.85
C ASN A 107 17.96 -11.88 14.19
N ALA A 108 18.89 -12.24 15.07
CA ALA A 108 20.01 -11.36 15.43
C ALA A 108 20.91 -11.00 14.24
N ALA A 109 21.15 -11.96 13.34
CA ALA A 109 21.95 -11.73 12.14
C ALA A 109 21.23 -10.86 11.10
N ILE A 110 19.90 -11.01 11.00
CA ILE A 110 19.05 -10.15 10.16
C ILE A 110 19.08 -8.73 10.72
N THR A 111 18.79 -8.54 12.00
CA THR A 111 18.81 -7.22 12.65
C THR A 111 20.18 -6.55 12.52
N ALA A 112 21.28 -7.27 12.77
CA ALA A 112 22.62 -6.71 12.59
C ALA A 112 22.91 -6.28 11.15
N TRP A 113 22.37 -6.99 10.15
CA TRP A 113 22.46 -6.56 8.75
C TRP A 113 21.62 -5.32 8.48
N LEU A 114 20.39 -5.24 9.00
CA LEU A 114 19.52 -4.07 8.87
C LEU A 114 20.13 -2.83 9.55
N ASP A 115 20.76 -3.00 10.71
CA ASP A 115 21.44 -1.93 11.45
C ASP A 115 22.74 -1.44 10.78
N SER A 116 23.27 -2.18 9.80
CA SER A 116 24.51 -1.81 9.10
C SER A 116 24.33 -0.71 8.06
N TRP A 117 23.09 -0.39 7.68
CA TRP A 117 22.78 0.63 6.69
C TRP A 117 22.98 2.03 7.28
N ALA A 118 23.59 2.93 6.49
CA ALA A 118 23.82 4.30 6.92
C ALA A 118 22.48 5.06 7.05
N GLN A 119 22.36 5.88 8.09
CA GLN A 119 21.15 6.66 8.31
C GLN A 119 20.89 7.62 7.14
N GLY A 120 19.68 7.55 6.57
CA GLY A 120 19.26 8.39 5.45
C GLY A 120 19.50 7.78 4.07
N GLU A 121 20.20 6.64 3.98
CA GLU A 121 20.31 5.88 2.74
C GLU A 121 19.10 4.95 2.57
N PRO A 122 18.59 4.77 1.33
CA PRO A 122 17.53 3.80 1.07
C PRO A 122 18.04 2.38 1.30
N MET A 123 17.23 1.55 1.94
CA MET A 123 17.45 0.11 2.03
C MET A 123 17.24 -0.55 0.67
N SER A 124 17.93 -1.67 0.40
CA SER A 124 17.60 -2.50 -0.75
C SER A 124 16.26 -3.22 -0.57
N ASP A 125 15.67 -3.68 -1.68
CA ASP A 125 14.42 -4.45 -1.66
C ASP A 125 14.57 -5.74 -0.82
N GLU A 126 15.74 -6.38 -0.85
CA GLU A 126 16.02 -7.56 -0.05
C GLU A 126 16.06 -7.24 1.45
N ALA A 127 16.74 -6.16 1.83
CA ALA A 127 16.78 -5.74 3.23
C ALA A 127 15.37 -5.39 3.72
N ALA A 128 14.57 -4.70 2.90
CA ALA A 128 13.17 -4.38 3.21
C ALA A 128 12.32 -5.66 3.36
N ALA A 129 12.43 -6.62 2.44
CA ALA A 129 11.69 -7.88 2.52
C ALA A 129 12.05 -8.68 3.79
N PHE A 130 13.33 -8.72 4.18
CA PHE A 130 13.76 -9.36 5.43
C PHE A 130 13.24 -8.63 6.67
N MET A 131 13.24 -7.30 6.68
CA MET A 131 12.65 -6.48 7.73
C MET A 131 11.15 -6.79 7.88
N TYR A 132 10.39 -6.76 6.78
CA TYR A 132 8.95 -7.03 6.80
C TYR A 132 8.62 -8.49 7.15
N MET A 133 9.49 -9.45 6.80
CA MET A 133 9.35 -10.83 7.25
C MET A 133 9.51 -10.95 8.77
N GLN A 134 10.47 -10.25 9.38
CA GLN A 134 10.60 -10.19 10.85
C GLN A 134 9.41 -9.48 11.50
N GLN A 135 8.93 -8.39 10.90
CA GLN A 135 7.75 -7.68 11.36
C GLN A 135 6.50 -8.58 11.33
N GLY A 136 6.31 -9.37 10.27
CA GLY A 136 5.21 -10.34 10.20
C GLY A 136 5.29 -11.41 11.29
N LEU A 137 6.49 -11.84 11.70
CA LEU A 137 6.63 -12.73 12.86
C LEU A 137 6.21 -12.05 14.16
N ASP A 138 6.54 -10.78 14.33
CA ASP A 138 6.19 -10.01 15.53
C ASP A 138 4.66 -9.79 15.62
N GLU A 139 4.04 -9.39 14.52
CA GLU A 139 2.57 -9.24 14.39
C GLU A 139 1.82 -10.53 14.75
N MET A 140 2.37 -11.70 14.38
CA MET A 140 1.79 -13.00 14.73
C MET A 140 2.13 -13.47 16.16
N GLY A 141 2.95 -12.74 16.92
CA GLY A 141 3.43 -13.16 18.23
C GLY A 141 4.39 -14.37 18.19
N LEU A 142 5.10 -14.55 17.07
CA LEU A 142 6.01 -15.67 16.82
C LEU A 142 7.50 -15.26 16.82
N PHE A 143 7.80 -13.96 16.91
CA PHE A 143 9.15 -13.44 16.95
C PHE A 143 9.87 -13.81 18.25
N GLN A 144 11.17 -14.14 18.15
CA GLN A 144 12.02 -14.43 19.29
C GLN A 144 13.31 -13.61 19.24
N THR A 145 13.60 -12.88 20.31
CA THR A 145 14.90 -12.27 20.60
C THR A 145 15.79 -13.33 21.25
N ARG A 146 16.58 -14.06 20.48
CA ARG A 146 17.63 -14.94 21.04
C ARG A 146 18.97 -14.26 20.96
#